data_AF-A0A1I7UWL5-F1
#
_entry.id   AF-A0A1I7UWL5-F1
#
_cell.length_a   1.000
_cell.length_b   1.000
_cell.length_c   1.000
_cell.angle_alpha   90.00
_cell.angle_beta   90.00
_cell.angle_gamma   90.00
#
_symmetry.space_group_name_H-M   'P 1'
#
loop_
_entity.id
_entity.type
_entity.pdbx_description
1 polymer ?
#
loop_
_entity_poly.entity_id
_entity_poly.type
_entity_poly.pdbx_seq_one_letter_code
_entity_poly.pdbx_strand_id
1 'polypeptide(L)'
;MSGEKIVSDVIAIINDGLNIGTFTFKDIADKLSLIAGCGLFLKDMIGILTPDRPDPVMLMLFELDRKINQLSDKMSWEFDSLKAFIVENEFYADLAQTASTLMKFMQDTINNPVKDSYEIFRDIAQKTPPLQYAYKMISLLEQESTNPLKMAMKADRLQSTATYDRWRTIIDAVITQFLFLETYINGMFWNKNMYGPNQLKTRIEKLNEQMDQWREEYKQSYWGNVVERLIYDTQDNHMDVGNEAKAQILQDSLGQVLTDDGFYFIVYNDCSGYERHAFYGVSDQYMVSFRRGKCNVAVYRSRDFNRTTDENRKQIEYDVESCRYNTISGNVSNKDQTKWLMENRIRNCRFVALISDWENVVVRNVNSPGYGFGPGWYITVQPPQRLCKYVLVAGYN
;
A
#
# COMPACT_ATOMS: atom_id res chain seq x y z
N MET A 1 -26.51 -15.44 27.44
CA MET A 1 -25.11 -14.98 27.64
C MET A 1 -25.15 -13.94 28.75
N SER A 2 -24.31 -14.03 29.79
CA SER A 2 -24.34 -13.05 30.89
C SER A 2 -23.89 -11.66 30.40
N GLY A 3 -24.39 -10.60 31.05
CA GLY A 3 -24.02 -9.21 30.73
C GLY A 3 -22.51 -8.97 30.82
N GLU A 4 -21.87 -9.51 31.85
CA GLU A 4 -20.41 -9.47 32.04
C GLU A 4 -19.65 -10.02 30.83
N LYS A 5 -20.07 -11.17 30.29
CA LYS A 5 -19.41 -11.78 29.13
C LYS A 5 -19.53 -10.88 27.88
N ILE A 6 -20.70 -10.29 27.65
CA ILE A 6 -20.92 -9.37 26.52
C ILE A 6 -19.99 -8.15 26.61
N VAL A 7 -19.90 -7.53 27.79
CA VAL A 7 -19.05 -6.34 28.00
C VAL A 7 -17.57 -6.72 27.89
N SER A 8 -17.16 -7.87 28.45
CA SER A 8 -15.79 -8.38 28.31
C SER A 8 -15.39 -8.61 26.86
N ASP A 9 -16.27 -9.21 26.07
CA ASP A 9 -15.99 -9.51 24.67
C ASP A 9 -15.84 -8.20 23.87
N VAL A 10 -16.64 -7.17 24.14
CA VAL A 10 -16.47 -5.85 23.50
C VAL A 10 -15.20 -5.14 23.98
N ILE A 11 -14.82 -5.25 25.25
CA ILE A 11 -13.53 -4.74 25.75
C ILE A 11 -12.37 -5.36 24.97
N ALA A 12 -12.43 -6.67 24.67
CA ALA A 12 -11.41 -7.32 23.84
C ALA A 12 -11.33 -6.72 22.43
N ILE A 13 -12.47 -6.41 21.81
CA ILE A 13 -12.53 -5.73 20.51
C ILE A 13 -11.84 -4.36 20.56
N ILE A 14 -12.13 -3.56 21.58
CA ILE A 14 -11.51 -2.24 21.73
C ILE A 14 -10.01 -2.36 22.02
N ASN A 15 -9.58 -3.38 22.77
CA ASN A 15 -8.16 -3.65 22.99
C ASN A 15 -7.42 -4.01 21.71
N ASP A 16 -8.01 -4.83 20.85
CA ASP A 16 -7.43 -5.15 19.53
C ASP A 16 -7.20 -3.85 18.73
N GLY A 17 -8.22 -2.97 18.71
CA GLY A 17 -8.11 -1.67 18.08
C GLY A 17 -7.06 -0.75 18.71
N LEU A 18 -6.95 -0.74 20.05
CA LEU A 18 -5.94 0.05 20.76
C LEU A 18 -4.51 -0.38 20.46
N ASN A 19 -4.28 -1.69 20.28
CA ASN A 19 -2.96 -2.25 19.96
C ASN A 19 -2.47 -1.80 18.58
N ILE A 20 -3.39 -1.73 17.61
CA ILE A 20 -3.09 -1.28 16.24
C ILE A 20 -3.12 0.26 16.16
N GLY A 21 -3.93 0.89 17.02
CA GLY A 21 -4.15 2.33 17.09
C GLY A 21 -5.41 2.81 16.35
N THR A 22 -6.21 1.90 15.79
CA THR A 22 -7.41 2.22 15.01
C THR A 22 -8.35 1.03 14.94
N PHE A 23 -9.56 1.22 14.37
CA PHE A 23 -10.40 0.11 13.96
C PHE A 23 -9.97 -0.44 12.59
N THR A 24 -10.10 -1.75 12.40
CA THR A 24 -9.97 -2.37 11.07
C THR A 24 -11.24 -3.13 10.73
N PHE A 25 -11.64 -3.10 9.46
CA PHE A 25 -12.87 -3.78 9.05
C PHE A 25 -12.80 -5.28 9.36
N LYS A 26 -11.65 -5.90 9.07
CA LYS A 26 -11.40 -7.33 9.29
C LYS A 26 -11.62 -7.74 10.74
N ASP A 27 -11.25 -6.91 11.71
CA ASP A 27 -11.36 -7.24 13.13
C ASP A 27 -12.78 -7.04 13.69
N ILE A 28 -13.62 -6.26 12.99
CA ILE A 28 -14.97 -5.87 13.42
C ILE A 28 -16.07 -6.67 12.69
N ALA A 29 -15.87 -6.99 11.42
CA ALA A 29 -16.91 -7.50 10.52
C ALA A 29 -17.61 -8.78 11.01
N ASP A 30 -16.91 -9.66 11.73
CA ASP A 30 -17.47 -10.91 12.26
C ASP A 30 -17.91 -10.82 13.72
N LYS A 31 -17.67 -9.67 14.36
CA LYS A 31 -17.99 -9.42 15.77
C LYS A 31 -19.22 -8.52 15.93
N LEU A 32 -19.95 -8.20 14.86
CA LEU A 32 -21.09 -7.28 14.88
C LEU A 32 -22.20 -7.71 15.86
N SER A 33 -22.51 -9.00 15.95
CA SER A 33 -23.51 -9.53 16.88
C SER A 33 -23.14 -9.29 18.36
N LEU A 34 -21.85 -9.24 18.69
CA LEU A 34 -21.36 -8.93 20.05
C LEU A 34 -21.52 -7.43 20.35
N ILE A 35 -21.19 -6.57 19.37
CA ILE A 35 -21.32 -5.11 19.49
C ILE A 35 -22.79 -4.72 19.66
N ALA A 36 -23.68 -5.25 18.80
CA ALA A 36 -25.13 -5.07 18.95
C ALA A 36 -25.63 -5.73 20.24
N GLY A 37 -24.97 -6.81 20.67
CA GLY A 37 -25.08 -7.44 21.97
C GLY A 37 -24.99 -6.46 23.13
N CYS A 38 -23.92 -5.67 23.14
CA CYS A 38 -23.61 -4.68 24.16
C CYS A 38 -24.65 -3.55 24.18
N GLY A 39 -25.03 -3.02 23.00
CA GLY A 39 -26.06 -1.99 22.93
C GLY A 39 -27.42 -2.44 23.49
N LEU A 40 -27.86 -3.66 23.17
CA LEU A 40 -29.11 -4.22 23.73
C LEU A 40 -28.98 -4.46 25.24
N PHE A 41 -27.84 -4.99 25.68
CA PHE A 41 -27.60 -5.21 27.10
C PHE A 41 -27.69 -3.91 27.89
N LEU A 42 -27.03 -2.84 27.42
CA LEU A 42 -27.08 -1.53 28.06
C LEU A 42 -28.49 -0.96 28.05
N LYS A 43 -29.23 -1.10 26.96
CA LYS A 43 -30.66 -0.73 26.90
C LYS A 43 -31.46 -1.40 28.03
N ASP A 44 -31.29 -2.71 28.23
CA ASP A 44 -32.03 -3.47 29.24
C ASP A 44 -31.61 -3.11 30.68
N MET A 45 -30.38 -2.59 30.86
CA MET A 45 -29.82 -2.20 32.16
C MET A 45 -30.12 -0.75 32.57
N ILE A 46 -30.72 0.06 31.69
CA ILE A 46 -31.06 1.45 31.99
C ILE A 46 -31.97 1.53 33.21
N GLY A 47 -31.56 2.34 34.19
CA GLY A 47 -32.30 2.52 35.45
C GLY A 47 -32.21 1.34 36.43
N ILE A 48 -31.57 0.24 36.04
CA ILE A 48 -31.19 -0.86 36.94
C ILE A 48 -29.80 -0.60 37.52
N LEU A 49 -28.85 -0.26 36.63
CA LEU A 49 -27.49 0.08 37.03
C LEU A 49 -27.43 1.50 37.62
N THR A 50 -26.61 1.66 38.65
CA THR A 50 -26.43 2.94 39.36
C THR A 50 -24.93 3.28 39.41
N PRO A 51 -24.47 4.39 38.81
CA PRO A 51 -23.04 4.74 38.75
C PRO A 51 -22.36 4.84 40.11
N ASP A 52 -23.09 5.29 41.13
CA ASP A 52 -22.57 5.51 42.49
C ASP A 52 -22.54 4.24 43.36
N ARG A 53 -22.95 3.08 42.81
CA ARG A 53 -22.94 1.81 43.53
C ARG A 53 -21.94 0.83 42.91
N PRO A 54 -21.09 0.18 43.73
CA PRO A 54 -20.15 -0.80 43.22
C PRO A 54 -20.89 -2.05 42.76
N ASP A 55 -21.03 -2.18 41.44
CA ASP A 55 -21.54 -3.35 40.73
C ASP A 55 -20.44 -3.87 39.78
N PRO A 56 -20.17 -5.19 39.70
CA PRO A 56 -19.13 -5.73 38.83
C PRO A 56 -19.29 -5.34 37.36
N VAL A 57 -20.53 -5.28 36.85
CA VAL A 57 -20.81 -4.84 35.49
C VAL A 57 -20.51 -3.35 35.33
N MET A 58 -20.85 -2.51 36.31
CA MET A 58 -20.51 -1.07 36.26
C MET A 58 -19.00 -0.84 36.16
N LEU A 59 -18.19 -1.59 36.91
CA LEU A 59 -16.72 -1.48 36.82
C LEU A 59 -16.21 -1.84 35.41
N MET A 60 -16.79 -2.86 34.78
CA MET A 60 -16.45 -3.22 33.40
C MET A 60 -16.90 -2.15 32.39
N LEU A 61 -18.05 -1.50 32.62
CA LEU A 61 -18.50 -0.39 31.78
C LEU A 61 -17.57 0.83 31.88
N PHE A 62 -17.08 1.17 33.08
CA PHE A 62 -16.06 2.21 33.25
C PHE A 62 -14.74 1.85 32.55
N GLU A 63 -14.34 0.56 32.57
CA GLU A 63 -13.19 0.11 31.81
C GLU A 63 -13.42 0.24 30.29
N LEU A 64 -14.60 -0.16 29.81
CA LEU A 64 -14.98 -0.04 28.41
C LEU A 64 -14.95 1.41 27.95
N ASP A 65 -15.56 2.33 28.71
CA ASP A 65 -15.53 3.77 28.40
C ASP A 65 -14.10 4.31 28.31
N ARG A 66 -13.26 4.01 29.30
CA ARG A 66 -11.86 4.45 29.29
C ARG A 66 -11.14 3.99 28.03
N LYS A 67 -11.35 2.74 27.61
CA LYS A 67 -10.72 2.18 26.40
C LYS A 67 -11.29 2.79 25.13
N ILE A 68 -12.59 3.06 25.08
CA ILE A 68 -13.23 3.77 23.96
C ILE A 68 -12.68 5.19 23.82
N ASN A 69 -12.54 5.92 24.94
CA ASN A 69 -11.90 7.24 24.96
C ASN A 69 -10.48 7.19 24.39
N GLN A 70 -9.66 6.26 24.89
CA GLN A 70 -8.29 6.07 24.40
C GLN A 70 -8.22 5.75 22.90
N LEU A 71 -9.17 4.97 22.37
CA LEU A 71 -9.21 4.64 20.96
C LEU A 71 -9.70 5.83 20.12
N SER A 72 -10.72 6.54 20.60
CA SER A 72 -11.24 7.75 19.95
C SER A 72 -10.16 8.82 19.81
N ASP A 73 -9.30 9.00 20.81
CA ASP A 73 -8.18 9.94 20.77
C ASP A 73 -7.12 9.55 19.72
N LYS A 74 -6.93 8.25 19.46
CA LYS A 74 -6.04 7.81 18.38
C LYS A 74 -6.69 8.00 17.00
N MET A 75 -7.98 7.68 16.88
CA MET A 75 -8.72 7.80 15.62
C MET A 75 -8.98 9.25 15.20
N SER A 76 -8.95 10.23 16.12
CA SER A 76 -9.12 11.63 15.74
C SER A 76 -8.08 12.10 14.72
N TRP A 77 -6.87 11.53 14.76
CA TRP A 77 -5.82 11.83 13.78
C TRP A 77 -6.15 11.36 12.35
N GLU A 78 -6.90 10.27 12.21
CA GLU A 78 -7.36 9.75 10.91
C GLU A 78 -8.37 10.72 10.27
N PHE A 79 -9.29 11.24 11.08
CA PHE A 79 -10.22 12.27 10.64
C PHE A 79 -9.52 13.60 10.33
N ASP A 80 -8.56 14.02 11.14
CA ASP A 80 -7.82 15.25 10.89
C ASP A 80 -6.97 15.13 9.62
N SER A 81 -6.45 13.94 9.31
CA SER A 81 -5.81 13.65 8.03
C SER A 81 -6.78 13.79 6.85
N LEU A 82 -8.01 13.27 6.95
CA LEU A 82 -9.04 13.45 5.91
C LEU A 82 -9.41 14.92 5.70
N LYS A 83 -9.65 15.65 6.80
CA LYS A 83 -10.00 17.08 6.76
C LYS A 83 -8.90 17.93 6.13
N ALA A 84 -7.65 17.73 6.55
CA ALA A 84 -6.51 18.54 6.09
C ALA A 84 -6.22 18.31 4.61
N PHE A 85 -6.48 17.10 4.11
CA PHE A 85 -6.21 16.76 2.72
C PHE A 85 -7.30 17.24 1.76
N ILE A 86 -8.56 17.26 2.19
CA ILE A 86 -9.70 17.70 1.37
C ILE A 86 -10.25 19.02 1.91
N VAL A 87 -9.41 20.06 1.84
CA VAL A 87 -9.75 21.44 2.26
C VAL A 87 -11.02 21.96 1.58
N GLU A 88 -11.32 21.49 0.37
CA GLU A 88 -12.46 21.94 -0.44
C GLU A 88 -13.80 21.25 -0.09
N ASN A 89 -13.81 20.24 0.78
CA ASN A 89 -15.03 19.47 1.06
C ASN A 89 -15.39 19.48 2.55
N GLU A 90 -16.22 20.45 2.93
CA GLU A 90 -16.78 20.60 4.29
C GLU A 90 -17.39 19.31 4.84
N PHE A 91 -17.77 18.37 3.97
CA PHE A 91 -18.34 17.09 4.37
C PHE A 91 -17.38 16.21 5.21
N TYR A 92 -16.06 16.24 4.98
CA TYR A 92 -15.13 15.44 5.80
C TYR A 92 -15.02 15.99 7.23
N ALA A 93 -15.20 17.30 7.40
CA ALA A 93 -15.33 17.89 8.72
C ALA A 93 -16.65 17.47 9.39
N ASP A 94 -17.76 17.46 8.65
CA ASP A 94 -19.07 16.99 9.14
C ASP A 94 -19.05 15.50 9.53
N LEU A 95 -18.40 14.64 8.74
CA LEU A 95 -18.19 13.21 9.05
C LEU A 95 -17.49 13.03 10.40
N ALA A 96 -16.35 13.71 10.58
CA ALA A 96 -15.57 13.63 11.81
C ALA A 96 -16.36 14.13 13.03
N GLN A 97 -17.05 15.26 12.87
CA GLN A 97 -17.85 15.85 13.92
C GLN A 97 -19.00 14.91 14.31
N THR A 98 -19.66 14.31 13.34
CA THR A 98 -20.76 13.37 13.57
C THR A 98 -20.27 12.10 14.26
N ALA A 99 -19.19 11.48 13.79
CA ALA A 99 -18.61 10.30 14.42
C ALA A 99 -18.20 10.59 15.87
N SER A 100 -17.50 11.70 16.12
CA SER A 100 -17.09 12.13 17.48
C SER A 100 -18.30 12.39 18.37
N THR A 101 -19.33 13.05 17.86
CA THR A 101 -20.56 13.36 18.60
C THR A 101 -21.28 12.08 18.99
N LEU A 102 -21.49 11.15 18.05
CA LEU A 102 -22.14 9.88 18.31
C LEU A 102 -21.35 8.99 19.28
N MET A 103 -20.02 8.97 19.20
CA MET A 103 -19.17 8.25 20.15
C MET A 103 -19.34 8.79 21.57
N LYS A 104 -19.35 10.11 21.75
CA LYS A 104 -19.56 10.72 23.09
C LYS A 104 -20.92 10.36 23.68
N PHE A 105 -21.99 10.46 22.90
CA PHE A 105 -23.31 10.07 23.40
C PHE A 105 -23.42 8.57 23.65
N MET A 106 -22.78 7.72 22.84
CA MET A 106 -22.66 6.29 23.13
C MET A 106 -21.98 6.07 24.48
N GLN A 107 -20.87 6.75 24.75
CA GLN A 107 -20.14 6.67 26.01
C GLN A 107 -20.93 7.17 27.21
N ASP A 108 -21.72 8.23 27.04
CA ASP A 108 -22.63 8.71 28.09
C ASP A 108 -23.61 7.60 28.52
N THR A 109 -24.07 6.76 27.59
CA THR A 109 -24.92 5.61 27.93
C THR A 109 -24.19 4.46 28.62
N ILE A 110 -22.87 4.37 28.45
CA ILE A 110 -22.00 3.38 29.11
C ILE A 110 -21.69 3.85 30.54
N ASN A 111 -21.27 5.10 30.71
CA ASN A 111 -20.87 5.68 31.99
C ASN A 111 -22.05 6.02 32.90
N ASN A 112 -23.16 6.47 32.30
CA ASN A 112 -24.36 6.89 33.01
C ASN A 112 -25.57 6.20 32.38
N PRO A 113 -25.83 4.90 32.66
CA PRO A 113 -26.94 4.14 32.08
C PRO A 113 -28.29 4.53 32.69
N VAL A 114 -28.68 5.79 32.47
CA VAL A 114 -29.94 6.40 32.93
C VAL A 114 -30.85 6.70 31.75
N LYS A 115 -32.13 6.96 32.04
CA LYS A 115 -33.13 7.23 31.00
C LYS A 115 -32.76 8.45 30.14
N ASP A 116 -32.23 9.49 30.77
CA ASP A 116 -31.91 10.75 30.08
C ASP A 116 -30.79 10.57 29.04
N SER A 117 -29.68 9.87 29.38
CA SER A 117 -28.59 9.62 28.43
C SER A 117 -29.05 8.76 27.25
N TYR A 118 -29.93 7.78 27.51
CA TYR A 118 -30.55 6.97 26.47
C TYR A 118 -31.44 7.78 25.53
N GLU A 119 -32.34 8.61 26.05
CA GLU A 119 -33.25 9.40 25.23
C GLU A 119 -32.51 10.45 24.41
N ILE A 120 -31.51 11.12 25.00
CA ILE A 120 -30.65 12.07 24.28
C ILE A 120 -29.88 11.36 23.17
N PHE A 121 -29.26 10.21 23.45
CA PHE A 121 -28.52 9.49 22.42
C PHE A 121 -29.43 8.99 21.30
N ARG A 122 -30.63 8.49 21.63
CA ARG A 122 -31.63 8.07 20.64
C ARG A 122 -32.01 9.22 19.71
N ASP A 123 -32.31 10.39 20.27
CA ASP A 123 -32.72 11.56 19.49
C ASP A 123 -31.61 12.03 18.54
N ILE A 124 -30.35 11.92 18.97
CA ILE A 124 -29.19 12.29 18.15
C ILE A 124 -28.92 11.24 17.07
N ALA A 125 -28.93 9.95 17.42
CA ALA A 125 -28.76 8.86 16.47
C ALA A 125 -29.83 8.86 15.36
N GLN A 126 -31.05 9.30 15.67
CA GLN A 126 -32.11 9.48 14.66
C GLN A 126 -31.87 10.67 13.72
N LYS A 127 -31.30 11.77 14.24
CA LYS A 127 -30.99 12.97 13.44
C LYS A 127 -29.74 12.81 12.58
N THR A 128 -28.77 12.03 13.07
CA THR A 128 -27.50 11.79 12.38
C THR A 128 -27.19 10.28 12.31
N PRO A 129 -27.90 9.50 11.49
CA PRO A 129 -27.70 8.05 11.43
C PRO A 129 -26.31 7.69 10.87
N PRO A 130 -25.48 6.88 11.57
CA PRO A 130 -24.16 6.50 11.10
C PRO A 130 -24.18 5.91 9.68
N LEU A 131 -25.17 5.07 9.38
CA LEU A 131 -25.37 4.49 8.04
C LEU A 131 -25.41 5.54 6.92
N GLN A 132 -26.11 6.66 7.12
CA GLN A 132 -26.25 7.70 6.11
C GLN A 132 -24.90 8.37 5.82
N TYR A 133 -24.13 8.64 6.86
CA TYR A 133 -22.81 9.28 6.77
C TYR A 133 -21.79 8.35 6.11
N ALA A 134 -21.80 7.08 6.47
CA ALA A 134 -20.99 6.06 5.83
C ALA A 134 -21.29 5.95 4.32
N TYR A 135 -22.57 5.96 3.93
CA TYR A 135 -22.95 5.91 2.51
C TYR A 135 -22.50 7.13 1.73
N LYS A 136 -22.65 8.33 2.30
CA LYS A 136 -22.14 9.56 1.69
C LYS A 136 -20.62 9.51 1.53
N MET A 137 -19.89 9.04 2.55
CA MET A 137 -18.44 8.86 2.45
C MET A 137 -18.07 7.90 1.31
N ILE A 138 -18.71 6.73 1.23
CA ILE A 138 -18.48 5.77 0.14
C ILE A 138 -18.74 6.41 -1.23
N SER A 139 -19.83 7.18 -1.36
CA SER A 139 -20.13 7.88 -2.62
C SER A 139 -19.06 8.91 -3.02
N LEU A 140 -18.43 9.58 -2.05
CA LEU A 140 -17.28 10.46 -2.31
C LEU A 140 -16.03 9.66 -2.71
N LEU A 141 -15.81 8.48 -2.14
CA LEU A 141 -14.69 7.62 -2.52
C LEU A 141 -14.85 7.02 -3.93
N GLU A 142 -16.08 6.90 -4.44
CA GLU A 142 -16.34 6.43 -5.80
C GLU A 142 -15.89 7.45 -6.87
N GLN A 143 -15.82 8.76 -6.53
CA GLN A 143 -15.41 9.82 -7.45
C GLN A 143 -13.93 10.15 -7.32
N GLU A 144 -13.23 10.25 -8.45
CA GLU A 144 -11.77 10.51 -8.47
C GLU A 144 -11.37 11.83 -7.81
N SER A 145 -12.16 12.89 -8.01
CA SER A 145 -11.90 14.25 -7.49
C SER A 145 -12.13 14.41 -5.99
N THR A 146 -12.81 13.46 -5.35
CA THR A 146 -13.10 13.50 -3.91
C THR A 146 -12.53 12.29 -3.17
N ASN A 147 -11.89 11.36 -3.87
CA ASN A 147 -11.24 10.21 -3.27
C ASN A 147 -9.82 10.59 -2.81
N PRO A 148 -9.56 10.68 -1.49
CA PRO A 148 -8.28 11.14 -0.98
C PRO A 148 -7.12 10.19 -1.34
N LEU A 149 -7.39 8.88 -1.42
CA LEU A 149 -6.39 7.90 -1.83
C LEU A 149 -5.95 8.17 -3.28
N LYS A 150 -6.90 8.32 -4.21
CA LYS A 150 -6.57 8.57 -5.63
C LYS A 150 -5.88 9.92 -5.83
N MET A 151 -6.37 10.95 -5.15
CA MET A 151 -5.76 12.28 -5.15
C MET A 151 -4.33 12.26 -4.61
N ALA A 152 -4.07 11.54 -3.51
CA ALA A 152 -2.74 11.44 -2.93
C ALA A 152 -1.79 10.64 -3.81
N MET A 153 -2.25 9.54 -4.40
CA MET A 153 -1.47 8.79 -5.39
C MET A 153 -1.14 9.62 -6.63
N LYS A 154 -2.02 10.54 -7.03
CA LYS A 154 -1.75 11.48 -8.13
C LYS A 154 -0.73 12.57 -7.74
N ALA A 155 -0.75 13.03 -6.50
CA ALA A 155 0.18 14.02 -5.96
C ALA A 155 1.57 13.42 -5.65
N ASP A 156 1.61 12.15 -5.26
CA ASP A 156 2.84 11.41 -5.02
C ASP A 156 3.56 11.12 -6.34
N ARG A 157 4.70 11.78 -6.55
CA ARG A 157 5.52 11.62 -7.76
C ARG A 157 5.97 10.19 -8.01
N LEU A 158 6.11 9.38 -6.96
CA LEU A 158 6.54 7.99 -7.04
C LEU A 158 5.38 7.00 -7.13
N GLN A 159 4.15 7.40 -6.79
CA GLN A 159 3.05 6.46 -6.57
C GLN A 159 3.46 5.35 -5.59
N SER A 160 3.92 5.76 -4.41
CA SER A 160 4.58 4.84 -3.47
C SER A 160 3.62 3.89 -2.75
N THR A 161 4.17 2.75 -2.33
CA THR A 161 3.46 1.79 -1.46
C THR A 161 3.01 2.47 -0.17
N ALA A 162 3.87 3.30 0.42
CA ALA A 162 3.59 4.00 1.67
C ALA A 162 2.40 4.97 1.55
N THR A 163 2.30 5.73 0.46
CA THR A 163 1.15 6.61 0.20
C THR A 163 -0.14 5.81 0.08
N TYR A 164 -0.12 4.73 -0.70
CA TYR A 164 -1.30 3.88 -0.89
C TYR A 164 -1.79 3.28 0.42
N ASP A 165 -0.89 2.61 1.15
CA ASP A 165 -1.22 1.89 2.36
C ASP A 165 -1.70 2.84 3.46
N ARG A 166 -1.07 4.02 3.60
CA ARG A 166 -1.52 5.06 4.53
C ARG A 166 -2.98 5.45 4.27
N TRP A 167 -3.33 5.77 3.04
CA TRP A 167 -4.68 6.22 2.72
C TRP A 167 -5.72 5.12 2.79
N ARG A 168 -5.35 3.89 2.42
CA ARG A 168 -6.20 2.73 2.64
C ARG A 168 -6.51 2.54 4.13
N THR A 169 -5.49 2.64 4.99
CA THR A 169 -5.67 2.54 6.45
C THR A 169 -6.57 3.64 7.00
N ILE A 170 -6.37 4.90 6.60
CA ILE A 170 -7.23 6.03 7.02
C ILE A 170 -8.70 5.76 6.64
N ILE A 171 -8.94 5.33 5.39
CA ILE A 171 -10.29 5.06 4.89
C ILE A 171 -10.95 3.89 5.64
N ASP A 172 -10.24 2.77 5.79
CA ASP A 172 -10.73 1.57 6.50
C ASP A 172 -11.07 1.89 7.96
N ALA A 173 -10.22 2.66 8.63
CA ALA A 173 -10.42 3.12 10.00
C ALA A 173 -11.74 3.89 10.18
N VAL A 174 -11.91 4.95 9.37
CA VAL A 174 -13.06 5.85 9.49
C VAL A 174 -14.36 5.14 9.15
N ILE A 175 -14.39 4.36 8.07
CA ILE A 175 -15.62 3.65 7.66
C ILE A 175 -15.98 2.54 8.66
N THR A 176 -14.98 1.89 9.25
CA THR A 176 -15.19 0.87 10.29
C THR A 176 -15.70 1.48 11.59
N GLN A 177 -15.28 2.69 11.96
CA GLN A 177 -15.86 3.39 13.10
C GLN A 177 -17.36 3.64 12.92
N PHE A 178 -17.80 4.01 11.71
CA PHE A 178 -19.24 4.12 11.42
C PHE A 178 -19.95 2.77 11.49
N LEU A 179 -19.32 1.67 11.06
CA LEU A 179 -19.87 0.32 11.21
C LEU A 179 -20.03 -0.06 12.69
N PHE A 180 -19.03 0.24 13.52
CA PHE A 180 -19.09 0.01 14.96
C PHE A 180 -20.26 0.77 15.59
N LEU A 181 -20.36 2.08 15.32
CA LEU A 181 -21.45 2.93 15.81
C LEU A 181 -22.82 2.44 15.34
N GLU A 182 -23.00 2.19 14.04
CA GLU A 182 -24.25 1.68 13.48
C GLU A 182 -24.68 0.39 14.17
N THR A 183 -23.72 -0.49 14.45
CA THR A 183 -23.97 -1.79 15.09
C THR A 183 -24.35 -1.66 16.56
N TYR A 184 -23.65 -0.82 17.31
CA TYR A 184 -23.99 -0.57 18.72
C TYR A 184 -25.40 0.01 18.83
N ILE A 185 -25.67 1.05 18.03
CA ILE A 185 -26.96 1.73 18.01
C ILE A 185 -28.07 0.76 17.55
N ASN A 186 -27.80 -0.10 16.56
CA ASN A 186 -28.70 -1.19 16.13
C ASN A 186 -29.18 -2.06 17.30
N GLY A 187 -28.24 -2.46 18.14
CA GLY A 187 -28.52 -3.22 19.36
C GLY A 187 -29.39 -2.45 20.34
N MET A 188 -29.03 -1.19 20.60
CA MET A 188 -29.64 -0.36 21.64
C MET A 188 -31.07 0.09 21.29
N PHE A 189 -31.31 0.56 20.07
CA PHE A 189 -32.59 1.21 19.71
C PHE A 189 -33.48 0.38 18.77
N TRP A 190 -32.92 -0.60 18.06
CA TRP A 190 -33.64 -1.33 17.01
C TRP A 190 -33.62 -2.85 17.20
N ASN A 191 -33.44 -3.30 18.45
CA ASN A 191 -33.58 -4.69 18.89
C ASN A 191 -32.78 -5.68 18.03
N LYS A 192 -31.59 -5.29 17.56
CA LYS A 192 -30.72 -6.16 16.74
C LYS A 192 -31.38 -6.69 15.47
N ASN A 193 -32.19 -5.88 14.77
CA ASN A 193 -32.70 -6.28 13.45
C ASN A 193 -31.57 -6.47 12.41
N MET A 194 -30.37 -5.93 12.70
CA MET A 194 -29.15 -6.01 11.92
C MET A 194 -29.24 -5.55 10.45
N TYR A 195 -30.33 -4.89 10.05
CA TYR A 195 -30.47 -4.41 8.66
C TYR A 195 -29.40 -3.39 8.29
N GLY A 196 -29.29 -2.29 9.04
CA GLY A 196 -28.29 -1.24 8.82
C GLY A 196 -26.85 -1.75 8.88
N PRO A 197 -26.44 -2.45 9.97
CA PRO A 197 -25.10 -3.03 10.09
C PRO A 197 -24.74 -3.97 8.95
N ASN A 198 -25.64 -4.88 8.55
CA ASN A 198 -25.35 -5.83 7.47
C ASN A 198 -25.25 -5.14 6.10
N GLN A 199 -26.11 -4.16 5.84
CA GLN A 199 -26.02 -3.36 4.62
C GLN A 199 -24.70 -2.59 4.55
N LEU A 200 -24.28 -1.99 5.66
CA LEU A 200 -23.02 -1.27 5.73
C LEU A 200 -21.81 -2.21 5.60
N LYS A 201 -21.84 -3.38 6.26
CA LYS A 201 -20.81 -4.43 6.11
C LYS A 201 -20.61 -4.78 4.64
N THR A 202 -21.67 -5.11 3.92
CA THR A 202 -21.60 -5.46 2.48
C THR A 202 -21.07 -4.32 1.63
N ARG A 203 -21.38 -3.06 1.97
CA ARG A 203 -20.86 -1.90 1.24
C ARG A 203 -19.37 -1.68 1.49
N ILE A 204 -18.89 -1.92 2.70
CA ILE A 204 -17.46 -1.83 3.04
C ILE A 204 -16.68 -2.97 2.37
N GLU A 205 -17.23 -4.19 2.32
CA GLU A 205 -16.63 -5.32 1.58
C GLU A 205 -16.39 -4.94 0.11
N LYS A 206 -17.41 -4.39 -0.55
CA LYS A 206 -17.30 -3.92 -1.93
C LYS A 206 -16.27 -2.80 -2.09
N LEU A 207 -16.21 -1.84 -1.15
CA LEU A 207 -15.21 -0.78 -1.17
C LEU A 207 -13.79 -1.36 -1.05
N ASN A 208 -13.59 -2.35 -0.19
CA ASN A 208 -12.32 -3.03 -0.02
C ASN A 208 -11.89 -3.76 -1.31
N GLU A 209 -12.81 -4.45 -1.98
CA GLU A 209 -12.57 -5.05 -3.31
C GLU A 209 -12.17 -3.99 -4.35
N GLN A 210 -12.83 -2.83 -4.36
CA GLN A 210 -12.47 -1.72 -5.24
C GLN A 210 -11.07 -1.15 -4.93
N MET A 211 -10.71 -1.01 -3.65
CA MET A 211 -9.37 -0.61 -3.25
C MET A 211 -8.33 -1.68 -3.59
N ASP A 212 -8.66 -2.97 -3.56
CA ASP A 212 -7.74 -4.00 -4.05
C ASP A 212 -7.52 -3.87 -5.56
N GLN A 213 -8.58 -3.63 -6.31
CA GLN A 213 -8.50 -3.40 -7.75
C GLN A 213 -7.64 -2.16 -8.08
N TRP A 214 -7.87 -1.02 -7.42
CA TRP A 214 -7.08 0.20 -7.65
C TRP A 214 -5.59 -0.03 -7.34
N ARG A 215 -5.28 -0.84 -6.32
CA ARG A 215 -3.90 -1.18 -5.98
C ARG A 215 -3.21 -1.89 -7.14
N GLU A 216 -3.88 -2.86 -7.75
CA GLU A 216 -3.36 -3.59 -8.90
C GLU A 216 -3.23 -2.71 -10.15
N GLU A 217 -4.13 -1.74 -10.35
CA GLU A 217 -4.02 -0.74 -11.42
C GLU A 217 -2.78 0.16 -11.24
N TYR A 218 -2.52 0.63 -10.01
CA TYR A 218 -1.32 1.43 -9.71
C TYR A 218 -0.02 0.65 -9.89
N LYS A 219 -0.01 -0.65 -9.54
CA LYS A 219 1.13 -1.54 -9.81
C LYS A 219 1.54 -1.63 -11.27
N GLN A 220 0.65 -1.27 -12.20
CA GLN A 220 0.93 -1.30 -13.64
C GLN A 220 1.19 0.10 -14.24
N SER A 221 0.47 1.12 -13.76
CA SER A 221 0.48 2.46 -14.39
C SER A 221 1.77 3.28 -14.17
N TYR A 222 2.60 2.91 -13.19
CA TYR A 222 3.81 3.65 -12.84
C TYR A 222 4.87 3.68 -13.98
N TRP A 223 4.99 2.59 -14.76
CA TRP A 223 6.12 2.36 -15.66
C TRP A 223 6.33 3.49 -16.68
N GLY A 224 5.27 3.90 -17.37
CA GLY A 224 5.36 4.90 -18.44
C GLY A 224 5.66 6.33 -17.97
N ASN A 225 5.32 6.66 -16.72
CA ASN A 225 5.33 8.05 -16.25
C ASN A 225 6.34 8.30 -15.12
N VAL A 226 6.42 7.37 -14.15
CA VAL A 226 7.27 7.50 -12.97
C VAL A 226 8.72 7.16 -13.33
N VAL A 227 8.95 6.03 -13.99
CA VAL A 227 10.30 5.54 -14.31
C VAL A 227 11.02 6.49 -15.27
N GLU A 228 10.36 6.89 -16.35
CA GLU A 228 10.94 7.83 -17.33
C GLU A 228 11.36 9.14 -16.65
N ARG A 229 10.47 9.73 -15.86
CA ARG A 229 10.73 10.97 -15.13
C ARG A 229 11.91 10.82 -14.17
N LEU A 230 11.95 9.73 -13.40
CA LEU A 230 13.05 9.48 -12.46
C LEU A 230 14.39 9.35 -13.17
N ILE A 231 14.43 8.70 -14.33
CA ILE A 231 15.65 8.61 -15.15
C ILE A 231 16.11 10.01 -15.54
N TYR A 232 15.21 10.82 -16.12
CA TYR A 232 15.57 12.17 -16.57
C TYR A 232 15.98 13.08 -15.42
N ASP A 233 15.23 13.10 -14.32
CA ASP A 233 15.54 13.90 -13.14
C ASP A 233 16.89 13.49 -12.53
N THR A 234 17.18 12.18 -12.47
CA THR A 234 18.46 11.68 -11.97
C THR A 234 19.63 12.13 -12.86
N GLN A 235 19.44 12.10 -14.17
CA GLN A 235 20.49 12.51 -15.11
C GLN A 235 20.74 14.02 -15.05
N ASP A 236 19.68 14.83 -15.12
CA ASP A 236 19.79 16.27 -15.29
C ASP A 236 20.16 17.01 -14.00
N ASN A 237 19.63 16.57 -12.86
CA ASN A 237 19.77 17.30 -11.60
C ASN A 237 20.96 16.83 -10.74
N HIS A 238 21.67 15.78 -11.16
CA HIS A 238 22.78 15.18 -10.41
C HIS A 238 24.05 15.03 -11.26
N MET A 239 24.35 16.03 -12.10
CA MET A 239 25.55 16.02 -12.96
C MET A 239 26.88 16.13 -12.19
N ASP A 240 26.82 16.50 -10.91
CA ASP A 240 27.93 16.69 -9.99
C ASP A 240 28.40 15.39 -9.31
N VAL A 241 27.58 14.33 -9.35
CA VAL A 241 27.90 13.03 -8.73
C VAL A 241 28.18 11.94 -9.76
N GLY A 242 28.93 10.92 -9.33
CA GLY A 242 29.29 9.78 -10.17
C GLY A 242 28.16 8.76 -10.37
N ASN A 243 28.40 7.78 -11.24
CA ASN A 243 27.43 6.74 -11.61
C ASN A 243 26.91 5.94 -10.41
N GLU A 244 27.75 5.74 -9.39
CA GLU A 244 27.39 5.04 -8.16
C GLU A 244 26.25 5.75 -7.40
N ALA A 245 26.41 7.05 -7.16
CA ALA A 245 25.40 7.86 -6.47
C ALA A 245 24.10 7.96 -7.29
N LYS A 246 24.21 8.12 -8.62
CA LYS A 246 23.04 8.10 -9.52
C LYS A 246 22.29 6.77 -9.47
N ALA A 247 23.01 5.65 -9.49
CA ALA A 247 22.40 4.33 -9.39
C ALA A 247 21.72 4.12 -8.03
N GLN A 248 22.30 4.64 -6.94
CA GLN A 248 21.69 4.62 -5.61
C GLN A 248 20.40 5.45 -5.55
N ILE A 249 20.38 6.65 -6.14
CA ILE A 249 19.17 7.49 -6.20
C ILE A 249 18.01 6.76 -6.91
N LEU A 250 18.30 6.09 -8.03
CA LEU A 250 17.32 5.28 -8.75
C LEU A 250 16.85 4.09 -7.92
N GLN A 251 17.77 3.39 -7.25
CA GLN A 251 17.47 2.26 -6.38
C GLN A 251 16.55 2.65 -5.23
N ASP A 252 16.86 3.74 -4.53
CA ASP A 252 16.09 4.22 -3.39
C ASP A 252 14.69 4.72 -3.82
N SER A 253 14.60 5.37 -4.98
CA SER A 253 13.33 5.90 -5.50
C SER A 253 12.41 4.80 -6.01
N LEU A 254 12.93 3.89 -6.85
CA LEU A 254 12.14 2.80 -7.43
C LEU A 254 11.81 1.70 -6.41
N GLY A 255 12.60 1.57 -5.34
CA GLY A 255 12.27 0.70 -4.21
C GLY A 255 11.02 1.13 -3.42
N GLN A 256 10.58 2.38 -3.57
CA GLN A 256 9.39 2.90 -2.87
C GLN A 256 8.09 2.76 -3.69
N VAL A 257 8.21 2.61 -5.00
CA VAL A 257 7.07 2.54 -5.92
C VAL A 257 6.16 1.36 -5.57
N LEU A 258 4.85 1.55 -5.65
CA LEU A 258 3.87 0.47 -5.51
C LEU A 258 3.96 -0.45 -6.73
N THR A 259 4.68 -1.56 -6.61
CA THR A 259 4.84 -2.58 -7.64
C THR A 259 5.32 -3.91 -7.05
N ASP A 260 5.10 -5.00 -7.79
CA ASP A 260 5.69 -6.32 -7.47
C ASP A 260 6.93 -6.61 -8.34
N ASP A 261 7.27 -5.70 -9.26
CA ASP A 261 8.35 -5.86 -10.23
C ASP A 261 9.72 -5.82 -9.54
N GLY A 262 10.64 -6.66 -10.01
CA GLY A 262 12.06 -6.60 -9.64
C GLY A 262 12.83 -5.75 -10.65
N PHE A 263 13.78 -4.92 -10.22
CA PHE A 263 14.46 -3.99 -11.13
C PHE A 263 15.97 -4.20 -11.24
N TYR A 264 16.49 -3.88 -12.43
CA TYR A 264 17.90 -3.51 -12.64
C TYR A 264 18.01 -2.03 -12.99
N PHE A 265 19.06 -1.39 -12.46
CA PHE A 265 19.49 -0.04 -12.82
C PHE A 265 20.92 -0.12 -13.32
N ILE A 266 21.17 0.40 -14.52
CA ILE A 266 22.48 0.37 -15.14
C ILE A 266 22.85 1.80 -15.50
N VAL A 267 23.82 2.36 -14.77
CA VAL A 267 24.31 3.73 -14.98
C VAL A 267 25.77 3.68 -15.40
N TYR A 268 26.09 4.37 -16.49
CA TYR A 268 27.44 4.36 -17.06
C TYR A 268 27.72 5.67 -17.80
N ASN A 269 28.97 5.89 -18.15
CA ASN A 269 29.43 7.12 -18.79
C ASN A 269 28.74 7.36 -20.14
N ASP A 270 28.73 8.64 -20.54
CA ASP A 270 28.29 9.05 -21.87
C ASP A 270 29.14 8.36 -22.95
N CYS A 271 28.46 7.61 -23.81
CA CYS A 271 29.03 6.94 -24.95
C CYS A 271 27.97 6.75 -26.04
N SER A 272 28.41 6.43 -27.26
CA SER A 272 27.52 6.20 -28.40
C SER A 272 27.96 5.01 -29.24
N GLY A 273 27.00 4.39 -29.91
CA GLY A 273 27.23 3.39 -30.93
C GLY A 273 27.34 1.98 -30.35
N TYR A 274 26.97 0.99 -31.18
CA TYR A 274 26.81 -0.39 -30.71
C TYR A 274 28.12 -1.04 -30.25
N GLU A 275 29.29 -0.50 -30.60
CA GLU A 275 30.57 -1.05 -30.14
C GLU A 275 30.77 -0.93 -28.63
N ARG A 276 30.20 0.11 -28.00
CA ARG A 276 30.39 0.38 -26.57
C ARG A 276 29.24 -0.10 -25.71
N HIS A 277 28.04 -0.17 -26.27
CA HIS A 277 26.86 -0.66 -25.57
C HIS A 277 25.84 -1.26 -26.54
N ALA A 278 25.07 -2.24 -26.09
CA ALA A 278 23.86 -2.68 -26.77
C ALA A 278 22.85 -3.21 -25.77
N PHE A 279 21.58 -3.13 -26.16
CA PHE A 279 20.44 -3.60 -25.39
C PHE A 279 19.51 -4.35 -26.34
N TYR A 280 19.00 -5.47 -25.87
CA TYR A 280 17.91 -6.18 -26.52
C TYR A 280 16.95 -6.66 -25.44
N GLY A 281 15.65 -6.46 -25.63
CA GLY A 281 14.66 -6.83 -24.64
C GLY A 281 13.25 -6.54 -25.10
N VAL A 282 12.29 -6.90 -24.26
CA VAL A 282 10.87 -6.63 -24.52
C VAL A 282 10.56 -5.17 -24.19
N SER A 283 9.93 -4.46 -25.13
CA SER A 283 9.79 -2.99 -25.11
C SER A 283 9.05 -2.43 -23.90
N ASP A 284 8.19 -3.21 -23.23
CA ASP A 284 7.49 -2.79 -22.01
C ASP A 284 8.21 -3.18 -20.71
N GLN A 285 9.40 -3.79 -20.80
CA GLN A 285 10.20 -4.25 -19.66
C GLN A 285 11.53 -3.53 -19.51
N TYR A 286 11.95 -2.70 -20.46
CA TYR A 286 13.13 -1.85 -20.25
C TYR A 286 12.97 -0.45 -20.85
N MET A 287 13.67 0.51 -20.26
CA MET A 287 13.79 1.88 -20.71
C MET A 287 15.26 2.27 -20.76
N VAL A 288 15.63 3.06 -21.77
CA VAL A 288 16.99 3.58 -21.93
C VAL A 288 16.95 5.08 -22.17
N SER A 289 17.88 5.81 -21.57
CA SER A 289 18.10 7.23 -21.80
C SER A 289 19.58 7.47 -22.01
N PHE A 290 19.93 7.91 -23.22
CA PHE A 290 21.32 8.06 -23.63
C PHE A 290 21.76 9.52 -23.68
N ARG A 291 23.00 9.76 -23.25
CA ARG A 291 23.73 11.02 -23.41
C ARG A 291 23.00 12.23 -22.81
N ARG A 292 22.33 12.00 -21.68
CA ARG A 292 21.63 13.02 -20.90
C ARG A 292 22.35 13.16 -19.56
N GLY A 293 22.58 14.39 -19.11
CA GLY A 293 23.27 14.63 -17.85
C GLY A 293 24.68 14.02 -17.76
N LYS A 294 25.39 13.91 -18.90
CA LYS A 294 26.72 13.29 -19.06
C LYS A 294 26.80 11.80 -18.68
N CYS A 295 25.68 11.09 -18.72
CA CYS A 295 25.67 9.63 -18.54
C CYS A 295 24.60 8.96 -19.41
N ASN A 296 24.65 7.64 -19.40
CA ASN A 296 23.64 6.76 -19.97
C ASN A 296 22.97 5.99 -18.82
N VAL A 297 21.67 5.78 -18.92
CA VAL A 297 20.88 5.01 -17.95
C VAL A 297 20.05 3.97 -18.69
N ALA A 298 20.05 2.74 -18.20
CA ALA A 298 19.08 1.72 -18.56
C ALA A 298 18.40 1.20 -17.30
N VAL A 299 17.07 1.11 -17.34
CA VAL A 299 16.27 0.49 -16.28
C VAL A 299 15.54 -0.69 -16.89
N TYR A 300 15.62 -1.85 -16.24
CA TYR A 300 14.88 -3.05 -16.60
C TYR A 300 13.98 -3.47 -15.45
N ARG A 301 12.80 -4.00 -15.78
CA ARG A 301 11.89 -4.65 -14.84
C ARG A 301 11.60 -6.09 -15.22
N SER A 302 11.66 -6.97 -14.23
CA SER A 302 11.13 -8.32 -14.29
C SER A 302 9.75 -8.34 -13.65
N ARG A 303 8.80 -8.99 -14.31
CA ARG A 303 7.44 -9.18 -13.79
C ARG A 303 7.28 -10.47 -12.99
N ASP A 304 8.09 -11.49 -13.31
CA ASP A 304 7.87 -12.86 -12.80
C ASP A 304 9.03 -13.38 -11.94
N PHE A 305 10.15 -12.68 -11.82
CA PHE A 305 11.30 -13.15 -11.02
C PHE A 305 10.95 -13.41 -9.56
N ASN A 306 10.10 -12.57 -8.96
CA ASN A 306 9.67 -12.74 -7.57
C ASN A 306 8.70 -13.92 -7.38
N ARG A 307 8.07 -14.39 -8.47
CA ARG A 307 7.05 -15.46 -8.47
C ARG A 307 7.57 -16.79 -9.02
N THR A 308 8.79 -16.82 -9.57
CA THR A 308 9.40 -18.01 -10.15
C THR A 308 10.07 -18.92 -9.11
N THR A 309 10.40 -20.15 -9.50
CA THR A 309 11.03 -21.13 -8.64
C THR A 309 12.55 -20.92 -8.51
N ASP A 310 13.14 -21.47 -7.45
CA ASP A 310 14.59 -21.43 -7.24
C ASP A 310 15.38 -22.09 -8.37
N GLU A 311 14.83 -23.14 -9.00
CA GLU A 311 15.46 -23.77 -10.17
C GLU A 311 15.55 -22.78 -11.33
N ASN A 312 14.50 -22.02 -11.61
CA ASN A 312 14.50 -21.02 -12.69
C ASN A 312 15.46 -19.86 -12.37
N ARG A 313 15.55 -19.44 -11.11
CA ARG A 313 16.52 -18.41 -10.67
C ARG A 313 17.97 -18.88 -10.83
N LYS A 314 18.27 -20.11 -10.41
CA LYS A 314 19.60 -20.73 -10.65
C LYS A 314 19.87 -20.96 -12.13
N GLN A 315 18.83 -21.19 -12.93
CA GLN A 315 19.00 -21.48 -14.33
C GLN A 315 19.49 -20.27 -15.11
N ILE A 316 18.95 -19.07 -14.85
CA ILE A 316 19.44 -17.85 -15.50
C ILE A 316 20.86 -17.52 -15.06
N GLU A 317 21.21 -17.73 -13.78
CA GLU A 317 22.59 -17.63 -13.29
C GLU A 317 23.52 -18.54 -14.09
N TYR A 318 23.21 -19.84 -14.18
CA TYR A 318 24.01 -20.80 -14.94
C TYR A 318 24.14 -20.40 -16.41
N ASP A 319 23.05 -19.99 -17.06
CA ASP A 319 23.07 -19.63 -18.47
C ASP A 319 23.93 -18.38 -18.73
N VAL A 320 23.87 -17.38 -17.85
CA VAL A 320 24.72 -16.18 -17.94
C VAL A 320 26.18 -16.52 -17.65
N GLU A 321 26.45 -17.30 -16.59
CA GLU A 321 27.81 -17.77 -16.25
C GLU A 321 28.44 -18.58 -17.38
N SER A 322 27.64 -19.36 -18.09
CA SER A 322 28.09 -20.12 -19.26
C SER A 322 28.56 -19.22 -20.42
N CYS A 323 28.27 -17.92 -20.39
CA CYS A 323 28.71 -16.94 -21.38
C CYS A 323 30.09 -16.33 -21.06
N ARG A 324 30.66 -16.64 -19.90
CA ARG A 324 31.91 -16.03 -19.38
C ARG A 324 33.10 -16.16 -20.33
N TYR A 325 33.16 -17.25 -21.09
CA TYR A 325 34.25 -17.55 -22.01
C TYR A 325 33.74 -17.94 -23.39
N ASN A 326 34.37 -17.42 -24.45
CA ASN A 326 34.23 -17.83 -25.85
C ASN A 326 32.81 -17.85 -26.45
N THR A 327 31.80 -17.35 -25.74
CA THR A 327 30.41 -17.33 -26.21
C THR A 327 30.10 -16.08 -27.02
N ILE A 328 30.67 -14.94 -26.63
CA ILE A 328 30.51 -13.66 -27.33
C ILE A 328 31.63 -13.53 -28.36
N SER A 329 31.26 -13.50 -29.64
CA SER A 329 32.21 -13.36 -30.76
C SER A 329 32.64 -11.91 -30.93
N GLY A 330 33.95 -11.69 -31.07
CA GLY A 330 34.55 -10.37 -31.29
C GLY A 330 34.15 -9.71 -32.62
N ASN A 331 33.81 -10.52 -33.63
CA ASN A 331 33.53 -10.06 -35.01
C ASN A 331 32.05 -9.75 -35.28
N VAL A 332 31.18 -9.89 -34.28
CA VAL A 332 29.75 -9.63 -34.40
C VAL A 332 29.42 -8.38 -33.61
N SER A 333 28.52 -7.54 -34.13
CA SER A 333 28.10 -6.32 -33.44
C SER A 333 27.46 -6.65 -32.07
N ASN A 334 27.60 -5.78 -31.08
CA ASN A 334 26.95 -6.03 -29.78
C ASN A 334 25.43 -6.11 -29.90
N LYS A 335 24.84 -5.38 -30.85
CA LYS A 335 23.41 -5.42 -31.13
C LYS A 335 22.97 -6.84 -31.48
N ASP A 336 23.64 -7.46 -32.45
CA ASP A 336 23.32 -8.82 -32.88
C ASP A 336 23.66 -9.85 -31.79
N GLN A 337 24.73 -9.62 -31.02
CA GLN A 337 25.08 -10.45 -29.87
C GLN A 337 24.00 -10.43 -28.78
N THR A 338 23.52 -9.26 -28.36
CA THR A 338 22.48 -9.15 -27.33
C THR A 338 21.19 -9.85 -27.74
N LYS A 339 20.82 -9.76 -29.03
CA LYS A 339 19.69 -10.48 -29.59
C LYS A 339 19.90 -11.99 -29.57
N TRP A 340 21.03 -12.46 -30.09
CA TRP A 340 21.34 -13.88 -30.15
C TRP A 340 21.38 -14.51 -28.75
N LEU A 341 21.97 -13.83 -27.77
CA LEU A 341 22.03 -14.30 -26.38
C LEU A 341 20.64 -14.50 -25.79
N MET A 342 19.75 -13.52 -25.94
CA MET A 342 18.39 -13.61 -25.41
C MET A 342 17.57 -14.70 -26.10
N GLU A 343 17.72 -14.86 -27.42
CA GLU A 343 16.90 -15.78 -28.21
C GLU A 343 17.40 -17.24 -28.18
N ASN A 344 18.70 -17.47 -27.94
CA ASN A 344 19.32 -18.78 -28.15
C ASN A 344 20.15 -19.30 -26.97
N ARG A 345 20.60 -18.43 -26.06
CA ARG A 345 21.57 -18.81 -25.02
C ARG A 345 21.01 -18.74 -23.61
N ILE A 346 20.29 -17.68 -23.27
CA ILE A 346 19.83 -17.40 -21.92
C ILE A 346 18.34 -17.68 -21.84
N ARG A 347 17.96 -18.75 -21.15
CA ARG A 347 16.56 -19.17 -21.04
C ARG A 347 15.78 -18.22 -20.15
N ASN A 348 14.49 -18.07 -20.47
CA ASN A 348 13.54 -17.19 -19.76
C ASN A 348 14.03 -15.73 -19.63
N CYS A 349 14.87 -15.30 -20.57
CA CYS A 349 15.44 -13.97 -20.59
C CYS A 349 14.54 -13.01 -21.36
N ARG A 350 14.29 -11.82 -20.81
CA ARG A 350 13.51 -10.75 -21.45
C ARG A 350 14.32 -9.47 -21.67
N PHE A 351 15.58 -9.48 -21.27
CA PHE A 351 16.48 -8.35 -21.39
C PHE A 351 17.93 -8.81 -21.36
N VAL A 352 18.73 -8.34 -22.30
CA VAL A 352 20.18 -8.51 -22.33
C VAL A 352 20.81 -7.15 -22.62
N ALA A 353 21.76 -6.76 -21.79
CA ALA A 353 22.63 -5.62 -22.03
C ALA A 353 24.09 -6.09 -22.12
N LEU A 354 24.83 -5.49 -23.04
CA LEU A 354 26.27 -5.67 -23.15
C LEU A 354 26.93 -4.30 -23.21
N ILE A 355 27.71 -3.93 -22.20
CA ILE A 355 28.27 -2.58 -22.03
C ILE A 355 29.76 -2.68 -21.75
N SER A 356 30.58 -1.93 -22.46
CA SER A 356 32.03 -1.90 -22.25
C SER A 356 32.39 -1.50 -20.81
N ASP A 357 33.31 -2.24 -20.18
CA ASP A 357 33.74 -1.97 -18.81
C ASP A 357 34.49 -0.64 -18.64
N TRP A 358 35.04 -0.10 -19.74
CA TRP A 358 35.65 1.23 -19.80
C TRP A 358 34.66 2.37 -19.52
N GLU A 359 33.35 2.13 -19.59
CA GLU A 359 32.33 3.15 -19.38
C GLU A 359 31.93 3.30 -17.90
N ASN A 360 32.72 2.76 -16.96
CA ASN A 360 32.47 2.86 -15.51
C ASN A 360 31.04 2.44 -15.13
N VAL A 361 30.69 1.22 -15.54
CA VAL A 361 29.34 0.66 -15.43
C VAL A 361 29.02 0.33 -13.97
N VAL A 362 27.90 0.86 -13.48
CA VAL A 362 27.33 0.51 -12.19
C VAL A 362 26.01 -0.21 -12.42
N VAL A 363 25.88 -1.41 -11.87
CA VAL A 363 24.64 -2.19 -11.87
C VAL A 363 24.11 -2.25 -10.44
N ARG A 364 22.89 -1.76 -10.22
CA ARG A 364 22.13 -1.87 -8.96
C ARG A 364 20.81 -2.58 -9.21
N ASN A 365 20.17 -3.04 -8.14
CA ASN A 365 18.88 -3.73 -8.21
C ASN A 365 18.02 -3.42 -6.99
N VAL A 366 16.71 -3.63 -7.10
CA VAL A 366 15.77 -3.55 -5.97
C VAL A 366 14.62 -4.52 -6.19
N ASN A 367 13.84 -4.78 -5.13
CA ASN A 367 12.66 -5.65 -5.14
C ASN A 367 12.98 -7.06 -5.63
N SER A 368 14.09 -7.64 -5.16
CA SER A 368 14.51 -9.02 -5.42
C SER A 368 14.91 -9.70 -4.10
N PRO A 369 13.97 -9.90 -3.16
CA PRO A 369 14.26 -10.34 -1.80
C PRO A 369 14.99 -11.70 -1.80
N GLY A 370 16.13 -11.76 -1.11
CA GLY A 370 16.96 -12.96 -1.03
C GLY A 370 17.94 -13.16 -2.20
N TYR A 371 17.95 -12.29 -3.21
CA TYR A 371 18.83 -12.41 -4.38
C TYR A 371 19.66 -11.15 -4.59
N GLY A 372 20.91 -11.15 -4.09
CA GLY A 372 21.80 -9.98 -4.13
C GLY A 372 22.17 -9.50 -5.53
N PHE A 373 22.09 -10.38 -6.53
CA PHE A 373 22.36 -10.04 -7.94
C PHE A 373 21.15 -9.44 -8.66
N GLY A 374 19.97 -9.35 -8.03
CA GLY A 374 18.77 -8.74 -8.63
C GLY A 374 17.93 -9.72 -9.46
N PRO A 375 17.05 -9.21 -10.33
CA PRO A 375 16.07 -10.02 -11.08
C PRO A 375 16.68 -10.69 -12.32
N GLY A 376 17.74 -11.46 -12.12
CA GLY A 376 18.51 -12.11 -13.17
C GLY A 376 19.95 -12.38 -12.76
N TRP A 377 20.89 -12.16 -13.67
CA TRP A 377 22.32 -12.27 -13.36
C TRP A 377 23.16 -11.32 -14.23
N TYR A 378 24.33 -10.93 -13.73
CA TYR A 378 25.29 -10.16 -14.50
C TYR A 378 26.72 -10.56 -14.20
N ILE A 379 27.57 -10.50 -15.22
CA ILE A 379 28.98 -10.86 -15.15
C ILE A 379 29.83 -9.93 -16.02
N THR A 380 31.13 -9.92 -15.78
CA THR A 380 32.12 -9.36 -16.71
C THR A 380 32.65 -10.45 -17.64
N VAL A 381 32.61 -10.20 -18.95
CA VAL A 381 33.04 -11.10 -20.02
C VAL A 381 34.16 -10.47 -20.86
N GLN A 382 35.09 -11.29 -21.35
CA GLN A 382 36.13 -10.85 -22.29
C GLN A 382 35.93 -11.55 -23.64
N PRO A 383 35.28 -10.90 -24.62
CA PRO A 383 35.15 -11.46 -25.95
C PRO A 383 36.54 -11.66 -26.58
N PRO A 384 36.78 -12.76 -27.33
CA PRO A 384 37.99 -12.93 -28.11
C PRO A 384 38.13 -11.75 -29.08
N GLN A 385 39.36 -11.32 -29.36
CA GLN A 385 39.69 -10.29 -30.37
C GLN A 385 39.20 -8.86 -30.03
N ARG A 386 38.61 -8.63 -28.86
CA ARG A 386 38.27 -7.28 -28.38
C ARG A 386 39.24 -6.79 -27.32
N LEU A 387 39.46 -5.48 -27.32
CA LEU A 387 40.44 -4.82 -26.43
C LEU A 387 39.93 -4.59 -25.00
N CYS A 388 38.61 -4.50 -24.81
CA CYS A 388 37.98 -4.26 -23.51
C CYS A 388 37.12 -5.45 -23.07
N LYS A 389 36.81 -5.50 -21.77
CA LYS A 389 35.80 -6.41 -21.23
C LYS A 389 34.44 -5.74 -21.37
N TYR A 390 33.40 -6.54 -21.22
CA TYR A 390 32.02 -6.08 -21.22
C TYR A 390 31.31 -6.56 -19.96
N VAL A 391 30.43 -5.73 -19.42
CA VAL A 391 29.41 -6.13 -18.45
C VAL A 391 28.23 -6.68 -19.22
N LEU A 392 28.00 -7.99 -19.08
CA LEU A 392 26.81 -8.67 -19.57
C LEU A 392 25.78 -8.68 -18.45
N VAL A 393 24.62 -8.09 -18.68
CA VAL A 393 23.47 -8.13 -17.77
C VAL A 393 22.34 -8.88 -18.46
N ALA A 394 21.74 -9.84 -17.78
CA ALA A 394 20.55 -10.53 -18.27
C ALA A 394 19.42 -10.48 -17.25
N GLY A 395 18.26 -10.04 -17.69
CA GLY A 395 17.03 -9.96 -16.91
C GLY A 395 16.13 -11.18 -17.14
N TYR A 396 15.67 -11.78 -16.05
CA TYR A 396 14.66 -12.84 -16.07
C TYR A 396 13.27 -12.23 -16.26
N ASN A 397 12.41 -12.88 -17.04
CA ASN A 397 11.03 -12.42 -17.33
C ASN A 397 10.29 -11.71 -16.20
#